data_AF-A0A1I4HXW3-F1
#
_entry.id   AF-A0A1I4HXW3-F1
#
_cell.length_a   1.000
_cell.length_b   1.000
_cell.length_c   1.000
_cell.angle_alpha   90.00
_cell.angle_beta   90.00
_cell.angle_gamma   90.00
#
_symmetry.space_group_name_H-M   'P 1'
#
loop_
_entity.id
_entity.type
_entity.pdbx_description
1 polymer ?
#
loop_
_entity_poly.entity_id
_entity_poly.type
_entity_poly.pdbx_seq_one_letter_code
_entity_poly.pdbx_strand_id
1 'polypeptide(L)'
;MRLIPRNSYMEKIINVIGTPDIKVITGVRRCGKSKLLESLKKYIDENIQDANIIHINFNLPEFEELLTFRALYEHINSLYKENMQNFVLIDEVQMCEDFEK
;
A
#
# COMPACT_ATOMS: atom_id res chain seq x y z
N MET A 1 -10.59 19.21 9.57
CA MET A 1 -9.63 19.34 8.45
C MET A 1 -10.36 18.95 7.17
N ARG A 2 -10.58 19.87 6.22
CA ARG A 2 -11.26 19.56 4.95
C ARG A 2 -10.28 18.81 4.04
N LEU A 3 -10.55 17.54 3.74
CA LEU A 3 -9.88 16.82 2.67
C LEU A 3 -10.31 17.44 1.34
N ILE A 4 -9.38 18.07 0.62
CA ILE A 4 -9.61 18.46 -0.78
C ILE A 4 -9.45 17.19 -1.61
N PRO A 5 -10.49 16.72 -2.31
CA PRO A 5 -10.41 15.51 -3.13
C PRO A 5 -9.34 15.70 -4.21
N ARG A 6 -8.28 14.90 -4.18
CA ARG A 6 -7.28 14.83 -5.26
C ARG A 6 -7.76 13.84 -6.32
N ASN A 7 -8.90 14.15 -6.94
CA ASN A 7 -9.59 13.23 -7.85
C ASN A 7 -8.66 12.71 -8.96
N SER A 8 -7.83 13.57 -9.55
CA SER A 8 -6.97 13.16 -10.67
C SER A 8 -5.86 12.16 -10.33
N TYR A 9 -5.29 12.20 -9.11
CA TYR A 9 -4.27 11.21 -8.70
C TYR A 9 -4.92 9.90 -8.28
N MET A 10 -6.06 9.99 -7.60
CA MET A 10 -6.81 8.83 -7.17
C MET A 10 -7.34 8.05 -8.38
N GLU A 11 -7.95 8.73 -9.36
CA GLU A 11 -8.43 8.14 -10.61
C GLU A 11 -7.32 7.40 -11.37
N LYS A 12 -6.11 7.98 -11.45
CA LYS A 12 -4.96 7.31 -12.08
C LYS A 12 -4.63 5.98 -11.44
N ILE A 13 -4.65 5.91 -10.10
CA ILE A 13 -4.35 4.68 -9.37
C ILE A 13 -5.50 3.69 -9.53
N ILE A 14 -6.75 4.14 -9.40
CA ILE A 14 -7.94 3.30 -9.57
C ILE A 14 -7.93 2.61 -10.95
N ASN A 15 -7.63 3.35 -12.01
CA ASN A 15 -7.64 2.83 -13.38
C ASN A 15 -6.59 1.75 -13.65
N VAL A 16 -5.57 1.61 -12.80
CA VAL A 16 -4.54 0.57 -12.92
C VAL A 16 -4.66 -0.51 -11.84
N ILE A 17 -5.71 -0.48 -11.00
CA ILE A 17 -6.00 -1.58 -10.09
C ILE A 17 -6.21 -2.87 -10.90
N GLY A 18 -5.60 -3.97 -10.45
CA GLY A 18 -5.70 -5.27 -11.10
C GLY A 18 -4.73 -5.51 -12.26
N THR A 19 -3.94 -4.51 -12.70
CA THR A 19 -2.85 -4.76 -13.65
C THR A 19 -1.69 -5.50 -12.96
N PRO A 20 -0.87 -6.28 -13.67
CA PRO A 20 0.21 -7.07 -13.06
C PRO A 20 1.37 -6.22 -12.53
N ASP A 21 1.50 -4.96 -12.96
CA ASP A 21 2.63 -4.10 -12.60
C ASP A 21 2.59 -3.61 -11.16
N ILE A 22 3.76 -3.36 -10.55
CA ILE A 22 3.87 -2.69 -9.25
C ILE A 22 3.60 -1.19 -9.44
N LYS A 23 2.78 -0.60 -8.56
CA LYS A 23 2.43 0.82 -8.60
C LYS A 23 3.25 1.58 -7.56
N VAL A 24 4.17 2.41 -8.03
CA VAL A 24 5.04 3.21 -7.15
C VAL A 24 4.55 4.66 -7.11
N ILE A 25 4.24 5.15 -5.90
CA ILE A 25 3.85 6.55 -5.69
C ILE A 25 5.06 7.34 -5.20
N THR A 26 5.63 8.18 -6.06
CA THR A 26 6.77 9.03 -5.73
C THR A 26 6.37 10.48 -5.49
N GLY A 27 7.23 11.25 -4.83
CA GLY A 27 7.02 12.67 -4.59
C GLY A 27 7.71 13.17 -3.33
N VAL A 28 7.84 14.49 -3.21
CA VAL A 28 8.55 15.14 -2.08
C VAL A 28 7.92 14.84 -0.72
N ARG A 29 8.72 14.93 0.35
CA ARG A 29 8.25 14.75 1.73
C ARG A 29 7.11 15.73 2.03
N ARG A 30 6.09 15.28 2.77
CA ARG A 30 4.87 16.04 3.12
C ARG A 30 3.96 16.43 1.93
N CYS A 31 4.14 15.88 0.73
CA CYS A 31 3.21 16.13 -0.38
C CYS A 31 1.88 15.37 -0.27
N GLY A 32 1.70 14.49 0.73
CA GLY A 32 0.44 13.79 1.00
C GLY A 32 0.32 12.37 0.43
N LYS A 33 1.44 11.69 0.15
CA LYS A 33 1.45 10.29 -0.35
C LYS A 33 0.74 9.32 0.58
N SER A 34 1.06 9.34 1.88
CA SER A 34 0.38 8.52 2.88
C SER A 34 -1.13 8.74 2.89
N LYS A 35 -1.60 9.98 2.70
CA LYS A 35 -3.04 10.27 2.61
C LYS A 35 -3.68 9.77 1.31
N LEU A 36 -2.92 9.69 0.22
CA LEU A 36 -3.37 9.05 -1.02
C LEU A 36 -3.49 7.54 -0.83
N LEU A 37 -2.52 6.90 -0.17
CA LEU A 37 -2.54 5.46 0.13
C LEU A 37 -3.68 5.09 1.08
N GLU A 38 -3.95 5.91 2.11
CA GLU A 38 -5.12 5.74 2.99
C GLU A 38 -6.45 5.91 2.24
N SER A 39 -6.53 6.88 1.33
CA SER A 39 -7.71 7.05 0.47
C SER A 39 -7.91 5.84 -0.45
N LEU A 40 -6.82 5.28 -0.98
CA LEU A 40 -6.84 4.05 -1.78
C LEU A 40 -7.31 2.85 -0.98
N LYS A 41 -6.78 2.66 0.23
CA LYS A 41 -7.22 1.62 1.15
C LYS A 41 -8.73 1.70 1.38
N LYS A 42 -9.24 2.90 1.72
CA LYS A 42 -10.66 3.14 1.92
C LYS A 42 -11.49 2.83 0.66
N TYR A 43 -11.02 3.25 -0.51
CA TYR A 43 -11.69 2.95 -1.78
C TYR A 43 -11.77 1.44 -2.04
N ILE A 44 -10.68 0.71 -1.83
CA ILE A 44 -10.65 -0.76 -2.00
C ILE A 44 -11.66 -1.42 -1.06
N ASP A 45 -11.65 -1.04 0.23
CA ASP A 45 -12.57 -1.56 1.25
C ASP A 45 -14.06 -1.30 0.90
N GLU A 46 -14.36 -0.14 0.33
CA GLU A 46 -15.73 0.25 -0.03
C GLU A 46 -16.22 -0.33 -1.38
N ASN A 47 -15.32 -0.66 -2.31
CA ASN A 47 -15.67 -1.00 -3.70
C ASN A 47 -15.29 -2.42 -4.13
N ILE A 48 -14.48 -3.13 -3.34
CA ILE A 48 -14.01 -4.49 -3.67
C ILE A 48 -14.39 -5.43 -2.53
N GLN A 49 -15.49 -6.16 -2.73
CA GLN A 49 -16.11 -6.99 -1.70
C GLN A 49 -15.18 -8.06 -1.11
N ASP A 50 -14.33 -8.67 -1.94
CA ASP A 50 -13.43 -9.77 -1.53
C ASP A 50 -11.98 -9.28 -1.35
N ALA A 51 -11.79 -8.02 -0.94
CA ALA A 51 -10.47 -7.46 -0.72
C ALA A 51 -9.83 -7.94 0.59
N ASN A 52 -8.60 -8.45 0.51
CA ASN A 52 -7.72 -8.64 1.66
C ASN A 52 -6.62 -7.58 1.60
N ILE A 53 -6.70 -6.55 2.45
CA ILE A 53 -5.75 -5.45 2.46
C ILE A 53 -4.66 -5.69 3.51
N ILE A 54 -3.43 -5.86 3.05
CA ILE A 54 -2.21 -5.90 3.86
C ILE A 54 -1.59 -4.51 3.79
N HIS A 55 -1.67 -3.75 4.88
CA HIS A 55 -1.12 -2.39 4.95
C HIS A 55 0.03 -2.32 5.95
N ILE A 56 1.20 -1.94 5.46
CA ILE A 56 2.45 -1.83 6.22
C ILE A 56 2.90 -0.38 6.17
N ASN A 57 3.25 0.19 7.31
CA ASN A 57 3.76 1.55 7.39
C ASN A 57 5.02 1.56 8.25
N PHE A 58 6.20 1.65 7.62
CA PHE A 58 7.48 1.58 8.33
C PHE A 58 7.76 2.74 9.30
N ASN A 59 6.89 3.75 9.37
CA ASN A 59 6.96 4.73 10.46
C ASN A 59 6.38 4.21 11.79
N LEU A 60 5.63 3.10 11.78
CA LEU A 60 5.05 2.50 12.98
C LEU A 60 6.03 1.50 13.59
N PRO A 61 6.27 1.55 14.92
CA PRO A 61 7.21 0.65 15.59
C PRO A 61 6.91 -0.84 15.42
N GLU A 62 5.63 -1.21 15.23
CA GLU A 62 5.21 -2.60 15.04
C GLU A 62 5.80 -3.29 13.78
N PHE A 63 6.34 -2.50 12.84
CA PHE A 63 6.95 -3.02 11.61
C PHE A 63 8.49 -2.91 11.60
N GLU A 64 9.11 -2.57 12.73
CA GLU A 64 10.57 -2.42 12.85
C GLU A 64 11.32 -3.73 12.52
N GLU A 65 10.72 -4.88 12.81
CA GLU A 65 11.31 -6.20 12.49
C GLU A 65 11.19 -6.57 11.00
N LEU A 66 10.41 -5.83 10.21
CA LEU A 66 10.15 -6.13 8.80
C LEU A 66 11.08 -5.37 7.83
N LEU A 67 12.16 -4.76 8.31
CA LEU A 67 13.07 -3.93 7.52
C LEU A 67 13.98 -4.71 6.55
N THR A 68 13.80 -6.03 6.44
CA THR A 68 14.52 -6.88 5.47
C THR A 68 13.53 -7.51 4.49
N PHE A 69 13.92 -7.64 3.21
CA PHE A 69 13.05 -8.20 2.17
C PHE A 69 12.48 -9.56 2.57
N ARG A 70 13.27 -10.41 3.23
CA ARG A 70 12.84 -11.74 3.65
C ARG A 70 11.78 -11.70 4.74
N ALA A 71 11.97 -10.89 5.78
CA ALA A 71 10.99 -10.73 6.84
C ALA A 71 9.69 -10.12 6.30
N LEU A 72 9.80 -9.10 5.45
CA LEU A 72 8.66 -8.49 4.77
C LEU A 72 7.89 -9.50 3.92
N TYR A 73 8.60 -10.31 3.12
CA TYR A 73 8.01 -11.35 2.27
C TYR A 73 7.29 -12.43 3.09
N GLU A 74 7.93 -12.95 4.13
CA GLU A 74 7.34 -13.96 5.02
C GLU A 74 6.09 -13.40 5.73
N HIS A 75 6.15 -12.14 6.19
CA HIS A 75 5.01 -11.46 6.80
C HIS A 75 3.82 -11.30 5.82
N ILE A 76 4.06 -10.79 4.61
CA ILE A 76 3.01 -10.62 3.59
C ILE A 76 2.37 -11.97 3.23
N ASN A 77 3.19 -13.02 3.04
CA ASN A 77 2.67 -14.35 2.73
C ASN A 77 1.85 -14.95 3.87
N SER A 78 2.23 -14.69 5.13
CA SER A 78 1.44 -15.18 6.28
C SER A 78 0.04 -14.57 6.36
N LEU A 79 -0.14 -13.39 5.76
CA LEU A 79 -1.41 -12.66 5.71
C LEU A 79 -2.18 -12.89 4.41
N TYR A 80 -1.59 -13.61 3.45
CA TYR A 80 -2.24 -13.96 2.20
C TYR A 80 -3.50 -14.79 2.46
N LYS A 81 -4.57 -14.48 1.73
CA LYS A 81 -5.82 -15.24 1.77
C LYS A 81 -6.14 -15.78 0.40
N GLU A 82 -6.24 -17.10 0.30
CA GLU A 82 -6.75 -17.77 -0.88
C GLU A 82 -8.17 -17.30 -1.21
N ASN A 83 -8.51 -17.24 -2.50
CA ASN A 83 -9.81 -16.80 -3.02
C ASN A 83 -10.19 -15.34 -2.71
N MET A 84 -9.27 -14.52 -2.18
CA MET A 84 -9.46 -13.08 -2.00
C MET A 84 -8.57 -12.29 -2.96
N GLN A 85 -8.97 -11.05 -3.25
CA GLN A 85 -8.13 -10.08 -3.93
C GLN A 85 -7.15 -9.49 -2.92
N ASN A 86 -5.90 -9.93 -2.95
CA ASN A 86 -4.88 -9.50 -2.00
C ASN A 86 -4.23 -8.20 -2.46
N PHE A 87 -4.34 -7.16 -1.63
CA PHE A 87 -3.76 -5.84 -1.87
C PHE A 87 -2.64 -5.59 -0.87
N VAL A 88 -1.43 -5.36 -1.37
CA VAL A 88 -0.28 -4.99 -0.53
C VAL A 88 -0.03 -3.49 -0.70
N LEU A 89 -0.18 -2.76 0.40
CA LEU A 89 0.05 -1.32 0.48
C LEU A 89 1.21 -1.09 1.45
N ILE A 90 2.29 -0.47 0.99
CA ILE A 90 3.48 -0.22 1.81
C ILE A 90 3.80 1.27 1.80
N ASP A 91 3.78 1.91 2.97
CA ASP A 91 4.26 3.28 3.16
C ASP A 91 5.72 3.27 3.59
N GLU A 92 6.49 4.23 3.06
CA GLU A 92 7.94 4.35 3.24
C GLU A 92 8.72 3.05 2.91
N VAL A 93 8.37 2.36 1.83
CA VAL A 93 8.99 1.07 1.40
C VAL A 93 10.51 1.10 1.33
N GLN A 94 11.11 2.26 1.04
CA GLN A 94 12.56 2.43 0.99
C GLN A 94 13.27 2.24 2.34
N MET A 95 12.53 2.12 3.44
CA MET A 95 13.07 1.73 4.75
C MET A 95 13.42 0.24 4.81
N CYS A 96 12.80 -0.59 3.97
CA CYS A 96 13.15 -1.99 3.85
C CYS A 96 14.37 -2.14 2.92
N GLU A 97 15.47 -2.67 3.45
CA GLU A 97 16.64 -2.98 2.65
C GLU A 97 16.32 -4.08 1.63
N ASP A 98 16.84 -3.91 0.41
CA ASP A 98 16.69 -4.86 -0.70
C ASP A 98 15.22 -5.19 -1.04
N PHE A 99 14.28 -4.27 -0.83
CA PHE A 99 12.85 -4.51 -1.07
C PHE A 99 12.53 -4.87 -2.53
N GLU A 100 13.43 -4.57 -3.46
CA GLU A 100 13.32 -4.91 -4.88
C GLU A 100 13.68 -6.37 -5.23
N LYS A 101 14.21 -7.15 -4.27
CA LYS A 101 14.63 -8.54 -4.46
C LYS A 101 13.48 -9.54 -4.40
#